data_AF-A0A140ENC8-F1
#
_entry.id   AF-A0A140ENC8-F1
#
_cell.length_a   1.000
_cell.length_b   1.000
_cell.length_c   1.000
_cell.angle_alpha   90.00
_cell.angle_beta   90.00
_cell.angle_gamma   90.00
#
_symmetry.space_group_name_H-M   'P 1'
#
loop_
_entity.id
_entity.type
_entity.pdbx_description
1 polymer ?
#
loop_
_entity_poly.entity_id
_entity_poly.type
_entity_poly.pdbx_seq_one_letter_code
_entity_poly.pdbx_strand_id
1 'polypeptide(L)'
;SFSRTLVGFFVLSYVIFAASVVHGSDSSIVNDIKIRGAVNVSEQMILSHIPITVGKSFPEEDLDSSVKSLYAMGYFSDVKIKVVNSILIINLVEKKIINHLFLSGNNNLTDNKLRELIHSRDSFGYDEYTVKDDIRVIKEAYASIGYLNVVVNVQKYSISPTFVNLTYAIDEGVKTTIDSIRFMGNKSYSHARLKAVISLKTSGYFSFSGEDVYSRERVRSDEESIRKFYYDRGYAAVKVSSRFFFDKAKNSYSLLFDIDEGRMYRVGNIAIQSTLREFANNKLFPLVKTRPGDLYDPRKIEEPTENISK
;
A
#
# COMPACT_ATOMS: atom_id res chain seq x y z
N SER A 1 -73.80 52.28 -31.30
CA SER A 1 -73.41 50.99 -31.88
C SER A 1 -71.93 51.04 -32.22
N PHE A 2 -71.14 50.09 -31.69
CA PHE A 2 -69.76 49.74 -32.06
C PHE A 2 -68.61 50.77 -31.93
N SER A 3 -67.93 50.71 -30.77
CA SER A 3 -66.50 50.36 -30.56
C SER A 3 -65.49 50.49 -31.73
N ARG A 4 -64.35 51.18 -31.47
CA ARG A 4 -62.96 50.67 -31.60
C ARG A 4 -61.91 51.79 -31.36
N THR A 5 -61.30 51.83 -30.16
CA THR A 5 -59.89 51.44 -29.83
C THR A 5 -58.79 52.28 -30.48
N LEU A 6 -58.22 53.19 -29.67
CA LEU A 6 -57.00 53.96 -29.91
C LEU A 6 -55.81 53.19 -29.29
N VAL A 7 -54.78 52.90 -30.09
CA VAL A 7 -53.55 52.22 -29.64
C VAL A 7 -52.58 53.27 -29.09
N GLY A 8 -52.32 53.21 -27.78
CA GLY A 8 -51.33 54.04 -27.10
C GLY A 8 -49.95 53.37 -27.08
N PHE A 9 -48.94 54.05 -27.60
CA PHE A 9 -47.53 53.70 -27.50
C PHE A 9 -47.03 53.93 -26.06
N PHE A 10 -46.56 52.88 -25.38
CA PHE A 10 -45.87 52.98 -24.09
C PHE A 10 -44.37 52.77 -24.28
N VAL A 11 -43.59 53.76 -23.85
CA VAL A 11 -42.12 53.76 -23.80
C VAL A 11 -41.66 52.98 -22.58
N LEU A 12 -40.80 51.97 -22.75
CA LEU A 12 -40.19 51.22 -21.65
C LEU A 12 -38.73 51.67 -21.46
N SER A 13 -38.49 52.49 -20.42
CA SER A 13 -37.15 52.86 -19.94
C SER A 13 -36.76 51.91 -18.80
N TYR A 14 -35.71 51.11 -19.00
CA TYR A 14 -35.19 50.18 -17.99
C TYR A 14 -34.26 50.94 -17.03
N VAL A 15 -34.70 51.15 -15.79
CA VAL A 15 -33.83 51.60 -14.69
C VAL A 15 -33.19 50.36 -14.08
N ILE A 16 -31.88 50.20 -14.26
CA ILE A 16 -31.11 49.13 -13.63
C ILE A 16 -30.84 49.54 -12.18
N PHE A 17 -31.55 48.94 -11.24
CA PHE A 17 -31.27 49.05 -9.82
C PHE A 17 -30.14 48.07 -9.48
N ALA A 18 -28.91 48.57 -9.31
CA ALA A 18 -27.83 47.78 -8.75
C ALA A 18 -28.11 47.57 -7.25
N ALA A 19 -28.73 46.44 -6.91
CA ALA A 19 -28.85 46.00 -5.53
C ALA A 19 -27.47 45.51 -5.07
N SER A 20 -26.79 46.32 -4.25
CA SER A 20 -25.64 45.86 -3.48
C SER A 20 -26.13 44.77 -2.53
N VAL A 21 -25.78 43.51 -2.81
CA VAL A 21 -25.96 42.42 -1.86
C VAL A 21 -24.95 42.64 -0.75
N VAL A 22 -25.37 43.36 0.30
CA VAL A 22 -24.66 43.37 1.58
C VAL A 22 -24.73 41.94 2.10
N HIS A 23 -23.62 41.21 2.00
CA HIS A 23 -23.45 39.97 2.73
C HIS A 23 -23.31 40.37 4.20
N GLY A 24 -24.44 40.45 4.90
CA GLY A 24 -24.46 40.53 6.35
C GLY A 24 -23.87 39.22 6.87
N SER A 25 -22.60 39.25 7.25
CA SER A 25 -22.03 38.24 8.13
C SER A 25 -22.81 38.31 9.44
N ASP A 26 -23.72 37.36 9.66
CA ASP A 26 -24.47 37.24 10.92
C ASP A 26 -23.46 37.03 12.05
N SER A 27 -23.15 38.14 12.72
CA SER A 27 -22.09 38.23 13.70
C SER A 27 -22.65 37.67 15.01
N SER A 28 -22.40 36.39 15.29
CA SER A 28 -22.93 35.72 16.48
C SER A 28 -22.21 36.21 17.74
N ILE A 29 -22.96 36.45 18.81
CA ILE A 29 -22.40 36.81 20.12
C ILE A 29 -22.55 35.60 21.04
N VAL A 30 -21.44 35.22 21.69
CA VAL A 30 -21.43 34.17 22.70
C VAL A 30 -21.31 34.79 24.09
N ASN A 31 -22.23 34.41 24.98
CA ASN A 31 -22.29 34.90 26.36
C ASN A 31 -21.56 33.99 27.35
N ASP A 32 -21.27 32.75 26.97
CA ASP A 32 -20.62 31.75 27.83
C ASP A 32 -19.89 30.70 26.98
N ILE A 33 -18.77 30.17 27.48
CA ILE A 33 -18.00 29.10 26.82
C ILE A 33 -17.94 27.90 27.75
N LYS A 34 -18.44 26.75 27.27
CA LYS A 34 -18.40 25.48 28.00
C LYS A 34 -17.45 24.51 27.31
N ILE A 35 -16.36 24.21 28.00
CA ILE A 35 -15.37 23.22 27.57
C ILE A 35 -15.71 21.86 28.21
N ARG A 36 -15.64 20.80 27.41
CA ARG A 36 -15.91 19.43 27.86
C ARG A 36 -14.84 18.47 27.33
N GLY A 37 -14.42 17.54 28.18
CA GLY A 37 -13.50 16.45 27.80
C GLY A 37 -12.01 16.79 27.84
N ALA A 38 -11.65 18.03 28.20
CA ALA A 38 -10.31 18.36 28.64
C ALA A 38 -10.12 17.93 30.10
N VAL A 39 -9.07 17.17 30.38
CA VAL A 39 -8.71 16.63 31.70
C VAL A 39 -7.34 17.14 32.12
N ASN A 40 -6.36 17.14 31.21
CA ASN A 40 -4.99 17.55 31.49
C ASN A 40 -4.64 18.92 30.92
N VAL A 41 -5.35 19.36 29.88
CA VAL A 41 -5.16 20.70 29.30
C VAL A 41 -6.06 21.69 30.04
N SER A 42 -5.48 22.78 30.55
CA SER A 42 -6.24 23.79 31.26
C SER A 42 -7.17 24.57 30.32
N GLU A 43 -8.34 24.99 30.83
CA GLU A 43 -9.29 25.80 30.07
C GLU A 43 -8.66 27.09 29.54
N GLN A 44 -7.79 27.72 30.34
CA GLN A 44 -7.08 28.94 29.95
C GLN A 44 -6.18 28.73 28.72
N MET A 45 -5.52 27.56 28.63
CA MET A 45 -4.67 27.24 27.48
C MET A 45 -5.49 26.97 26.21
N ILE A 46 -6.68 26.38 26.37
CA ILE A 46 -7.63 26.17 25.26
C ILE A 46 -8.17 27.52 24.77
N LEU A 47 -8.60 28.38 25.70
CA LEU A 47 -9.14 29.70 25.40
C LEU A 47 -8.10 30.64 24.78
N SER A 48 -6.81 30.51 25.11
CA SER A 48 -5.75 31.34 24.51
C SER A 48 -5.40 30.98 23.06
N HIS A 49 -5.84 29.82 22.58
CA HIS A 49 -5.58 29.34 21.21
C HIS A 49 -6.76 29.50 20.25
N ILE A 50 -7.89 30.07 20.72
CA ILE A 50 -9.06 30.35 19.89
C ILE A 50 -9.28 31.87 19.79
N PRO A 51 -9.71 32.40 18.63
CA PRO A 51 -10.00 33.82 18.46
C PRO A 51 -11.31 34.28 19.15
N ILE A 52 -12.15 33.33 19.59
CA ILE A 52 -13.49 33.62 20.14
C ILE A 52 -13.40 33.94 21.63
N THR A 53 -13.92 35.12 22.02
CA THR A 53 -14.00 35.57 23.41
C THR A 53 -15.42 35.90 23.83
N VAL A 54 -15.76 35.63 25.09
CA VAL A 54 -17.08 35.95 25.67
C VAL A 54 -17.42 37.44 25.50
N GLY A 55 -18.65 37.72 25.08
CA GLY A 55 -19.19 39.07 24.95
C GLY A 55 -18.73 39.83 23.71
N LYS A 56 -17.90 39.22 22.85
CA LYS A 56 -17.55 39.79 21.54
C LYS A 56 -18.26 39.05 20.42
N SER A 57 -18.55 39.79 19.37
CA SER A 57 -19.06 39.21 18.14
C SER A 57 -17.90 38.63 17.32
N PHE A 58 -18.14 37.51 16.65
CA PHE A 58 -17.15 36.84 15.80
C PHE A 58 -17.79 36.36 14.49
N PRO A 59 -17.02 36.32 13.38
CA PRO A 59 -17.45 35.71 12.13
C PRO A 59 -17.46 34.18 12.23
N GLU A 60 -18.25 33.50 11.39
CA GLU A 60 -18.31 32.03 11.37
C GLU A 60 -16.95 31.38 11.11
N GLU A 61 -16.07 32.05 10.35
CA GLU A 61 -14.68 31.65 10.07
C GLU A 61 -13.85 31.42 11.35
N ASP A 62 -14.21 32.11 12.45
CA ASP A 62 -13.55 31.95 13.74
C ASP A 62 -13.85 30.58 14.38
N LEU A 63 -14.97 29.94 14.04
CA LEU A 63 -15.27 28.58 14.49
C LEU A 63 -14.31 27.58 13.83
N ASP A 64 -14.14 27.66 12.52
CA ASP A 64 -13.26 26.78 11.76
C ASP A 64 -11.79 26.99 12.12
N SER A 65 -11.37 28.25 12.30
CA SER A 65 -10.01 28.56 12.75
C SER A 65 -9.77 28.05 14.18
N SER A 66 -10.76 28.16 15.08
CA SER A 66 -10.70 27.57 16.42
C SER A 66 -10.50 26.05 16.36
N VAL A 67 -11.27 25.33 15.54
CA VAL A 67 -11.11 23.88 15.36
C VAL A 67 -9.69 23.56 14.88
N LYS A 68 -9.21 24.26 13.84
CA LYS A 68 -7.85 24.06 13.30
C LYS A 68 -6.76 24.33 14.34
N SER A 69 -6.86 25.43 15.09
CA SER A 69 -5.90 25.78 16.15
C SER A 69 -5.85 24.71 17.24
N LEU A 70 -7.01 24.22 17.70
CA LEU A 70 -7.07 23.19 18.74
C LEU A 70 -6.49 21.85 18.25
N TYR A 71 -6.71 21.47 16.99
CA TYR A 71 -6.01 20.31 16.41
C TYR A 71 -4.50 20.54 16.30
N ALA A 72 -4.06 21.74 15.94
CA ALA A 72 -2.65 22.10 15.80
C ALA A 72 -1.88 22.07 17.13
N MET A 73 -2.57 22.22 18.27
CA MET A 73 -1.96 22.02 19.60
C MET A 73 -1.44 20.58 19.79
N GLY A 74 -1.95 19.61 19.02
CA GLY A 74 -1.48 18.22 19.05
C GLY A 74 -2.01 17.38 20.22
N TYR A 75 -2.66 17.99 21.21
CA TYR A 75 -3.20 17.31 22.40
C TYR A 75 -4.55 16.62 22.20
N PHE A 76 -5.30 16.94 21.14
CA PHE A 76 -6.66 16.43 20.94
C PHE A 76 -6.76 15.54 19.70
N SER A 77 -7.53 14.46 19.82
CA SER A 77 -7.86 13.51 18.74
C SER A 77 -9.18 13.85 18.04
N ASP A 78 -10.09 14.52 18.73
CA ASP A 78 -11.37 15.01 18.19
C ASP A 78 -11.70 16.37 18.80
N VAL A 79 -12.12 17.31 17.96
CA VAL A 79 -12.51 18.67 18.35
C VAL A 79 -13.84 19.00 17.69
N LYS A 80 -14.88 19.24 18.49
CA LYS A 80 -16.22 19.60 18.02
C LYS A 80 -16.70 20.86 18.70
N ILE A 81 -16.84 21.92 17.92
CA ILE A 81 -17.32 23.22 18.38
C ILE A 81 -18.74 23.43 17.85
N LYS A 82 -19.65 23.88 18.71
CA LYS A 82 -21.01 24.28 18.33
C LYS A 82 -21.51 25.43 19.17
N VAL A 83 -22.37 26.27 18.60
CA VAL A 83 -23.06 27.34 19.35
C VAL A 83 -24.51 26.91 19.57
N VAL A 84 -24.97 26.92 20.81
CA VAL A 84 -26.36 26.61 21.18
C VAL A 84 -26.84 27.66 22.18
N ASN A 85 -27.92 28.39 21.86
CA ASN A 85 -28.49 29.43 22.71
C ASN A 85 -27.47 30.48 23.18
N SER A 86 -26.61 30.97 22.28
CA SER A 86 -25.51 31.92 22.58
C SER A 86 -24.44 31.37 23.54
N ILE A 87 -24.34 30.05 23.70
CA ILE A 87 -23.28 29.37 24.45
C ILE A 87 -22.41 28.59 23.47
N LEU A 88 -21.10 28.83 23.49
CA LEU A 88 -20.12 28.05 22.73
C LEU A 88 -19.79 26.78 23.49
N ILE A 89 -20.09 25.62 22.91
CA ILE A 89 -19.81 24.31 23.49
C ILE A 89 -18.65 23.69 22.71
N ILE A 90 -17.51 23.52 23.39
CA ILE A 90 -16.30 22.91 22.86
C ILE A 90 -16.20 21.51 23.45
N ASN A 91 -16.40 20.47 22.64
CA ASN A 91 -16.20 19.08 23.04
C ASN A 91 -14.85 18.60 22.51
N LEU A 92 -14.01 18.11 23.41
CA LEU A 92 -12.65 17.69 23.14
C LEU A 92 -12.48 16.23 23.54
N VAL A 93 -11.67 15.51 22.77
CA VAL A 93 -11.18 14.19 23.16
C VAL A 93 -9.66 14.25 23.18
N GLU A 94 -9.07 14.28 24.37
CA GLU A 94 -7.61 14.26 24.51
C GLU A 94 -6.99 13.02 23.85
N LYS A 95 -5.83 13.22 23.22
CA LYS A 95 -5.03 12.12 22.68
C LYS A 95 -4.52 11.29 23.84
N LYS A 96 -4.70 9.99 23.71
CA LYS A 96 -4.11 9.04 24.63
C LYS A 96 -2.65 8.80 24.26
N ILE A 97 -1.82 8.47 25.23
CA ILE A 97 -0.42 8.13 25.07
C ILE A 97 -0.28 6.64 25.38
N ILE A 98 0.46 5.93 24.54
CA ILE A 98 0.80 4.53 24.77
C ILE A 98 1.84 4.50 25.88
N ASN A 99 1.48 3.96 27.05
CA ASN A 99 2.40 3.79 28.16
C ASN A 99 3.32 2.59 27.92
N HIS A 100 2.72 1.42 27.68
CA HIS A 100 3.43 0.23 27.25
C HIS A 100 2.77 -0.42 26.02
N LEU A 101 3.60 -0.79 25.07
CA LEU A 101 3.28 -1.61 23.92
C LEU A 101 3.75 -3.04 24.18
N PHE A 102 2.84 -4.00 24.05
CA PHE A 102 3.13 -5.42 24.16
C PHE A 102 2.83 -6.14 22.85
N LEU A 103 3.72 -7.06 22.48
CA LEU A 103 3.53 -8.03 21.41
C LEU A 103 3.42 -9.39 22.09
N SER A 104 2.44 -10.19 21.68
CA SER A 104 2.21 -11.52 22.24
C SER A 104 1.78 -12.50 21.16
N GLY A 105 2.20 -13.75 21.29
CA GLY A 105 1.90 -14.83 20.34
C GLY A 105 2.81 -14.86 19.11
N ASN A 106 3.80 -13.97 19.02
CA ASN A 106 4.77 -13.90 17.93
C ASN A 106 5.99 -14.81 18.14
N ASN A 107 5.84 -16.11 17.91
CA ASN A 107 6.92 -17.09 18.05
C ASN A 107 7.85 -17.15 16.83
N ASN A 108 7.34 -16.86 15.64
CA ASN A 108 8.08 -16.96 14.37
C ASN A 108 8.74 -15.64 13.93
N LEU A 109 8.34 -14.51 14.53
CA LEU A 109 8.98 -13.20 14.35
C LEU A 109 9.28 -12.59 15.71
N THR A 110 10.51 -12.13 15.92
CA THR A 110 10.92 -11.52 17.18
C THR A 110 10.24 -10.16 17.40
N ASP A 111 10.02 -9.80 18.67
CA ASP A 111 9.48 -8.50 19.06
C ASP A 111 10.24 -7.34 18.41
N ASN A 112 11.56 -7.40 18.40
CA ASN A 112 12.41 -6.36 17.82
C ASN A 112 12.13 -6.17 16.33
N LYS A 113 12.01 -7.27 15.58
CA LYS A 113 11.74 -7.21 14.13
C LYS A 113 10.36 -6.63 13.85
N LEU A 114 9.35 -6.95 14.67
CA LEU A 114 8.02 -6.36 14.54
C LEU A 114 8.02 -4.87 14.94
N ARG A 115 8.72 -4.50 16.01
CA ARG A 115 8.87 -3.11 16.49
C ARG A 115 9.58 -2.19 15.50
N GLU A 116 10.50 -2.72 14.69
CA GLU A 116 11.15 -1.97 13.62
C GLU A 116 10.21 -1.65 12.45
N LEU A 117 9.18 -2.47 12.24
CA LEU A 117 8.26 -2.34 11.12
C LEU A 117 7.02 -1.51 11.47
N ILE A 118 6.49 -1.63 12.69
CA ILE A 118 5.30 -0.91 13.14
C ILE A 118 5.59 0.52 13.57
N HIS A 119 4.56 1.36 13.52
CA HIS A 119 4.60 2.77 13.87
C HIS A 119 4.27 3.04 15.34
N SER A 120 3.40 2.24 15.97
CA SER A 120 3.10 2.37 17.41
C SER A 120 4.34 2.13 18.26
N ARG A 121 4.56 3.00 19.25
CA ARG A 121 5.70 2.95 20.17
C ARG A 121 5.32 3.37 21.58
N ASP A 122 6.11 2.90 22.53
CA ASP A 122 6.06 3.36 23.91
C ASP A 122 6.25 4.89 23.98
N SER A 123 5.52 5.55 24.87
CA SER A 123 5.49 7.02 25.05
C SER A 123 5.03 7.83 23.83
N PHE A 124 4.48 7.20 22.80
CA PHE A 124 3.93 7.87 21.62
C PHE A 124 2.42 8.03 21.70
N GLY A 125 1.85 8.95 20.91
CA GLY A 125 0.40 9.14 20.83
C GLY A 125 -0.31 7.90 20.28
N TYR A 126 -1.37 7.47 20.95
CA TYR A 126 -2.30 6.47 20.43
C TYR A 126 -3.14 7.09 19.32
N ASP A 127 -3.19 6.41 18.19
CA ASP A 127 -4.01 6.78 17.05
C ASP A 127 -4.59 5.52 16.37
N GLU A 128 -5.88 5.54 16.08
CA GLU A 128 -6.60 4.39 15.53
C GLU A 128 -6.14 4.07 14.10
N TYR A 129 -5.73 5.09 13.31
CA TYR A 129 -5.23 4.86 11.97
C TYR A 129 -3.86 4.17 12.02
N THR A 130 -2.98 4.63 12.91
CA THR A 130 -1.69 4.01 13.19
C THR A 130 -1.86 2.55 13.60
N VAL A 131 -2.78 2.26 14.52
CA VAL A 131 -3.04 0.87 14.95
C VAL A 131 -3.53 -0.01 13.81
N LYS A 132 -4.40 0.51 12.93
CA LYS A 132 -4.87 -0.23 11.75
C LYS A 132 -3.76 -0.49 10.75
N ASP A 133 -2.87 0.47 10.55
CA ASP A 133 -1.72 0.31 9.66
C ASP A 133 -0.73 -0.71 10.23
N ASP A 134 -0.47 -0.67 11.54
CA ASP A 134 0.39 -1.64 12.23
C ASP A 134 -0.15 -3.07 12.09
N ILE A 135 -1.47 -3.29 12.22
CA ILE A 135 -2.08 -4.60 11.95
C ILE A 135 -1.78 -5.07 10.53
N ARG A 136 -1.89 -4.18 9.54
CA ARG A 136 -1.60 -4.49 8.13
C ARG A 136 -0.12 -4.86 7.95
N VAL A 137 0.78 -4.06 8.50
CA VAL A 137 2.24 -4.28 8.44
C VAL A 137 2.64 -5.60 9.11
N ILE A 138 2.09 -5.90 10.29
CA ILE A 138 2.33 -7.18 10.98
C ILE A 138 1.88 -8.35 10.08
N LYS A 139 0.66 -8.28 9.53
CA LYS A 139 0.15 -9.33 8.62
C LYS A 139 1.00 -9.49 7.37
N GLU A 140 1.50 -8.39 6.79
CA GLU A 140 2.40 -8.42 5.63
C GLU A 140 3.75 -9.04 5.98
N ALA A 141 4.31 -8.73 7.15
CA ALA A 141 5.56 -9.33 7.64
C ALA A 141 5.42 -10.86 7.78
N TYR A 142 4.32 -11.33 8.37
CA TYR A 142 4.03 -12.75 8.46
C TYR A 142 3.73 -13.41 7.10
N ALA A 143 3.02 -12.72 6.22
CA ALA A 143 2.76 -13.19 4.87
C ALA A 143 4.06 -13.43 4.09
N SER A 144 5.10 -12.60 4.31
CA SER A 144 6.40 -12.77 3.64
C SER A 144 7.13 -14.05 4.04
N ILE A 145 6.89 -14.57 5.25
CA ILE A 145 7.47 -15.83 5.74
C ILE A 145 6.50 -17.03 5.64
N GLY A 146 5.38 -16.86 4.93
CA GLY A 146 4.44 -17.93 4.59
C GLY A 146 3.28 -18.13 5.55
N TYR A 147 2.99 -17.18 6.45
CA TYR A 147 1.82 -17.22 7.34
C TYR A 147 0.79 -16.19 6.88
N LEU A 148 -0.28 -16.63 6.23
CA LEU A 148 -1.27 -15.70 5.64
C LEU A 148 -2.58 -15.62 6.39
N ASN A 149 -2.88 -16.62 7.21
CA ASN A 149 -4.06 -16.64 8.08
C ASN A 149 -3.79 -16.00 9.45
N VAL A 150 -2.80 -15.11 9.53
CA VAL A 150 -2.49 -14.42 10.78
C VAL A 150 -3.64 -13.53 11.21
N VAL A 151 -4.06 -13.70 12.45
CA VAL A 151 -5.05 -12.86 13.10
C VAL A 151 -4.34 -12.00 14.14
N VAL A 152 -4.54 -10.69 14.04
CA VAL A 152 -3.98 -9.74 15.01
C VAL A 152 -5.15 -9.09 15.73
N ASN A 153 -5.25 -9.35 17.03
CA ASN A 153 -6.25 -8.78 17.90
C ASN A 153 -5.62 -7.67 18.74
N VAL A 154 -6.20 -6.49 18.71
CA VAL A 154 -5.72 -5.36 19.50
C VAL A 154 -6.49 -5.28 20.80
N GLN A 155 -5.77 -5.37 21.91
CA GLN A 155 -6.33 -5.15 23.24
C GLN A 155 -5.83 -3.81 23.76
N LYS A 156 -6.78 -2.95 24.15
CA LYS A 156 -6.51 -1.62 24.70
C LYS A 156 -6.98 -1.58 26.14
N TYR A 157 -6.04 -1.39 27.07
CA TYR A 157 -6.33 -1.23 28.49
C TYR A 157 -6.04 0.20 28.91
N SER A 158 -7.06 0.95 29.34
CA SER A 158 -6.88 2.32 29.82
C SER A 158 -6.41 2.31 31.27
N ILE A 159 -5.20 2.81 31.52
CA ILE A 159 -4.65 2.98 32.87
C ILE A 159 -5.18 4.27 33.50
N SER A 160 -5.26 5.32 32.70
CA SER A 160 -5.82 6.62 33.07
C SER A 160 -6.55 7.24 31.87
N PRO A 161 -7.16 8.43 32.01
CA PRO A 161 -7.73 9.15 30.87
C PRO A 161 -6.70 9.39 29.75
N THR A 162 -5.43 9.62 30.13
CA THR A 162 -4.32 9.92 29.23
C THR A 162 -3.57 8.68 28.77
N PHE A 163 -3.37 7.69 29.64
CA PHE A 163 -2.45 6.58 29.36
C PHE A 163 -3.18 5.27 29.05
N VAL A 164 -2.73 4.60 28.00
CA VAL A 164 -3.21 3.27 27.58
C VAL A 164 -2.05 2.30 27.45
N ASN A 165 -2.28 1.05 27.85
CA ASN A 165 -1.47 -0.07 27.40
C ASN A 165 -2.10 -0.63 26.13
N LEU A 166 -1.25 -0.89 25.14
CA LEU A 166 -1.63 -1.45 23.86
C LEU A 166 -0.99 -2.82 23.72
N THR A 167 -1.79 -3.84 23.45
CA THR A 167 -1.29 -5.19 23.19
C THR A 167 -1.74 -5.65 21.82
N TYR A 168 -0.79 -6.01 20.96
CA TYR A 168 -1.05 -6.77 19.74
C TYR A 168 -0.93 -8.25 20.07
N ALA A 169 -2.08 -8.92 20.23
CA ALA A 169 -2.16 -10.37 20.39
C ALA A 169 -2.23 -11.01 19.00
N ILE A 170 -1.16 -11.72 18.62
CA ILE A 170 -0.95 -12.30 17.31
C ILE A 170 -1.22 -13.81 17.40
N ASP A 171 -2.20 -14.28 16.65
CA ASP A 171 -2.35 -15.68 16.32
C ASP A 171 -1.71 -15.92 14.95
N GLU A 172 -0.55 -16.55 14.95
CA GLU A 172 0.24 -16.82 13.74
C GLU A 172 -0.45 -17.86 12.84
N GLY A 173 -1.28 -18.73 13.43
CA GLY A 173 -1.83 -19.89 12.74
C GLY A 173 -0.74 -20.84 12.22
N VAL A 174 -1.04 -21.53 11.13
CA VAL A 174 -0.11 -22.47 10.47
C VAL A 174 0.38 -21.90 9.14
N LYS A 175 1.57 -22.32 8.73
CA LYS A 175 2.13 -21.97 7.42
C LYS A 175 1.17 -22.35 6.31
N THR A 176 0.95 -21.42 5.39
CA THR A 176 0.16 -21.64 4.20
C THR A 176 0.98 -22.44 3.20
N THR A 177 0.46 -23.59 2.80
CA THR A 177 1.17 -24.50 1.91
C THR A 177 0.64 -24.46 0.48
N ILE A 178 1.31 -25.14 -0.44
CA ILE A 178 0.93 -25.23 -1.84
C ILE A 178 0.24 -26.58 -2.07
N ASP A 179 -1.07 -26.54 -2.31
CA ASP A 179 -1.90 -27.72 -2.58
C ASP A 179 -1.65 -28.25 -4.00
N SER A 180 -1.58 -27.35 -4.99
CA SER A 180 -1.35 -27.75 -6.37
C SER A 180 -0.54 -26.72 -7.16
N ILE A 181 0.24 -27.22 -8.12
CA ILE A 181 0.98 -26.42 -9.10
C ILE A 181 0.57 -26.89 -10.49
N ARG A 182 0.04 -25.97 -11.29
CA ARG A 182 -0.38 -26.21 -12.68
C ARG A 182 0.40 -25.31 -13.62
N PHE A 183 0.55 -25.78 -14.86
CA PHE A 183 1.15 -25.03 -15.95
C PHE A 183 0.12 -24.92 -17.07
N MET A 184 0.07 -23.78 -17.73
CA MET A 184 -0.78 -23.54 -18.90
C MET A 184 0.05 -22.90 -19.99
N GLY A 185 -0.31 -23.20 -21.25
CA GLY A 185 0.37 -22.65 -22.43
C GLY A 185 1.67 -23.36 -22.82
N ASN A 186 2.18 -24.27 -21.98
CA ASN A 186 3.29 -25.14 -22.34
C ASN A 186 2.86 -26.21 -23.37
N LYS A 187 3.46 -26.16 -24.56
CA LYS A 187 3.25 -27.08 -25.68
C LYS A 187 4.51 -27.88 -25.98
N SER A 188 5.68 -27.27 -25.77
CA SER A 188 6.99 -27.83 -26.12
C SER A 188 7.60 -28.67 -25.01
N TYR A 189 7.24 -28.42 -23.74
CA TYR A 189 7.72 -29.19 -22.59
C TYR A 189 6.58 -29.69 -21.71
N SER A 190 6.77 -30.88 -21.12
CA SER A 190 5.79 -31.49 -20.24
C SER A 190 5.71 -30.80 -18.88
N HIS A 191 4.56 -30.92 -18.21
CA HIS A 191 4.34 -30.39 -16.87
C HIS A 191 5.35 -30.95 -15.85
N ALA A 192 5.69 -32.24 -15.97
CA ALA A 192 6.67 -32.90 -15.12
C ALA A 192 8.07 -32.28 -15.30
N ARG A 193 8.44 -31.92 -16.53
CA ARG A 193 9.73 -31.27 -16.80
C ARG A 193 9.80 -29.89 -16.17
N LEU A 194 8.73 -29.10 -16.27
CA LEU A 194 8.66 -27.76 -15.65
C LEU A 194 8.62 -27.85 -14.11
N LYS A 195 7.92 -28.83 -13.55
CA LYS A 195 7.90 -29.09 -12.10
C LYS A 195 9.29 -29.43 -11.53
N ALA A 196 10.18 -29.99 -12.34
CA ALA A 196 11.56 -30.26 -11.96
C ALA A 196 12.48 -29.02 -12.01
N VAL A 197 12.08 -27.97 -12.74
CA VAL A 197 12.84 -26.71 -12.86
C VAL A 197 12.59 -25.78 -11.68
N ILE A 198 11.35 -25.77 -11.16
CA ILE A 198 10.95 -24.90 -10.06
C ILE A 198 11.38 -25.46 -8.69
N SER A 199 11.63 -24.54 -7.76
CA SER A 199 11.98 -24.85 -6.37
C SER A 199 10.75 -25.23 -5.54
N LEU A 200 9.61 -24.57 -5.74
CA LEU A 200 8.39 -24.84 -4.98
C LEU A 200 7.80 -26.22 -5.31
N LYS A 201 7.36 -26.92 -4.26
CA LYS A 201 6.75 -28.24 -4.36
C LYS A 201 5.31 -28.24 -3.85
N THR A 202 4.54 -29.22 -4.29
CA THR A 202 3.19 -29.48 -3.76
C THR A 202 3.30 -30.24 -2.44
N SER A 203 2.50 -29.87 -1.44
CA SER A 203 2.40 -30.58 -0.17
C SER A 203 2.06 -32.06 -0.40
N GLY A 204 2.77 -32.96 0.30
CA GLY A 204 2.61 -34.40 0.18
C GLY A 204 3.62 -35.15 1.04
N TYR A 205 3.56 -36.49 1.02
CA TYR A 205 4.33 -37.38 1.91
C TYR A 205 5.87 -37.25 1.83
N PHE A 206 6.42 -36.55 0.83
CA PHE A 206 7.87 -36.36 0.63
C PHE A 206 8.34 -34.90 0.78
N SER A 207 7.53 -33.98 1.35
CA SER A 207 8.01 -32.62 1.66
C SER A 207 8.81 -32.62 2.96
N PHE A 208 10.14 -32.62 2.86
CA PHE A 208 11.02 -32.65 4.04
C PHE A 208 11.65 -31.29 4.39
N SER A 209 11.51 -30.27 3.53
CA SER A 209 12.32 -29.04 3.62
C SER A 209 11.54 -27.72 3.49
N GLY A 210 10.23 -27.71 3.77
CA GLY A 210 9.41 -26.49 3.68
C GLY A 210 9.36 -25.87 2.28
N GLU A 211 9.63 -26.68 1.26
CA GLU A 211 9.54 -26.33 -0.17
C GLU A 211 8.08 -26.15 -0.61
N ASP A 212 7.15 -26.67 0.18
CA ASP A 212 5.71 -26.53 -0.01
C ASP A 212 5.11 -25.30 0.67
N VAL A 213 5.92 -24.50 1.39
CA VAL A 213 5.48 -23.23 1.98
C VAL A 213 5.46 -22.15 0.90
N TYR A 214 4.32 -21.47 0.80
CA TYR A 214 4.19 -20.35 -0.13
C TYR A 214 5.05 -19.15 0.30
N SER A 215 5.78 -18.59 -0.65
CA SER A 215 6.45 -17.29 -0.53
C SER A 215 6.39 -16.59 -1.89
N ARG A 216 6.07 -15.30 -1.89
CA ARG A 216 5.99 -14.50 -3.11
C ARG A 216 7.35 -14.42 -3.82
N GLU A 217 8.42 -14.34 -3.03
CA GLU A 217 9.80 -14.27 -3.50
C GLU A 217 10.19 -15.58 -4.20
N ARG A 218 9.82 -16.73 -3.63
CA ARG A 218 10.05 -18.04 -4.27
C ARG A 218 9.25 -18.20 -5.56
N VAL A 219 7.99 -17.78 -5.58
CA VAL A 219 7.17 -17.83 -6.81
C VAL A 219 7.82 -17.02 -7.93
N ARG A 220 8.30 -15.80 -7.63
CA ARG A 220 9.04 -14.97 -8.60
C ARG A 220 10.33 -15.64 -9.06
N SER A 221 11.10 -16.23 -8.14
CA SER A 221 12.30 -16.99 -8.48
C SER A 221 11.99 -18.18 -9.41
N ASP A 222 10.86 -18.85 -9.20
CA ASP A 222 10.41 -19.96 -10.03
C ASP A 222 9.94 -19.50 -11.42
N GLU A 223 9.27 -18.34 -11.53
CA GLU A 223 8.95 -17.71 -12.82
C GLU A 223 10.23 -17.45 -13.63
N GLU A 224 11.27 -16.86 -13.00
CA GLU A 224 12.57 -16.63 -13.62
C GLU A 224 13.24 -17.95 -14.04
N SER A 225 13.15 -18.99 -13.20
CA SER A 225 13.74 -20.30 -13.48
C SER A 225 13.10 -20.95 -14.71
N ILE A 226 11.76 -20.87 -14.83
CA ILE A 226 11.04 -21.32 -16.03
C ILE A 226 11.45 -20.46 -17.24
N ARG A 227 11.46 -19.14 -17.10
CA ARG A 227 11.84 -18.23 -18.19
C ARG A 227 13.23 -18.56 -18.72
N LYS A 228 14.20 -18.68 -17.83
CA LYS A 228 15.57 -19.08 -18.15
C LYS A 228 15.64 -20.45 -18.81
N PHE A 229 14.88 -21.42 -18.32
CA PHE A 229 14.83 -22.76 -18.91
C PHE A 229 14.40 -22.76 -20.39
N TYR A 230 13.42 -21.93 -20.75
CA TYR A 230 12.99 -21.74 -22.15
C TYR A 230 14.00 -20.90 -22.94
N TYR A 231 14.51 -19.82 -22.34
CA TYR A 231 15.48 -18.92 -22.97
C TYR A 231 16.75 -19.65 -23.40
N ASP A 232 17.29 -20.52 -22.54
CA ASP A 232 18.46 -21.38 -22.79
C ASP A 232 18.22 -22.42 -23.91
N ARG A 233 16.99 -22.54 -24.41
CA ARG A 233 16.56 -23.49 -25.45
C ARG A 233 16.03 -22.80 -26.70
N GLY A 234 16.28 -21.50 -26.85
CA GLY A 234 16.00 -20.76 -28.08
C GLY A 234 14.68 -19.99 -28.09
N TYR A 235 13.93 -19.98 -27.00
CA TYR A 235 12.69 -19.21 -26.87
C TYR A 235 13.00 -17.80 -26.33
N ALA A 236 13.56 -16.94 -27.17
CA ALA A 236 14.00 -15.60 -26.75
C ALA A 236 12.84 -14.68 -26.31
N ALA A 237 11.62 -14.91 -26.81
CA ALA A 237 10.43 -14.10 -26.52
C ALA A 237 9.47 -14.76 -25.51
N VAL A 238 9.94 -15.76 -24.73
CA VAL A 238 9.11 -16.45 -23.75
C VAL A 238 8.61 -15.48 -22.67
N LYS A 239 7.32 -15.57 -22.33
CA LYS A 239 6.71 -14.85 -21.22
C LYS A 239 6.15 -15.85 -20.23
N VAL A 240 6.46 -15.62 -18.97
CA VAL A 240 5.96 -16.44 -17.85
C VAL A 240 5.34 -15.49 -16.85
N SER A 241 4.11 -15.79 -16.42
CA SER A 241 3.44 -15.11 -15.31
C SER A 241 2.78 -16.14 -14.40
N SER A 242 2.63 -15.84 -13.11
CA SER A 242 1.91 -16.70 -12.17
C SER A 242 0.58 -16.09 -11.73
N ARG A 243 -0.36 -16.99 -11.47
CA ARG A 243 -1.63 -16.71 -10.79
C ARG A 243 -1.73 -17.62 -9.58
N PHE A 244 -2.25 -17.10 -8.48
CA PHE A 244 -2.42 -17.85 -7.24
C PHE A 244 -3.85 -17.71 -6.73
N PHE A 245 -4.41 -18.84 -6.28
CA PHE A 245 -5.76 -18.91 -5.73
C PHE A 245 -5.67 -19.42 -4.29
N PHE A 246 -6.12 -18.59 -3.35
CA PHE A 246 -6.11 -18.94 -1.93
C PHE A 246 -7.37 -19.72 -1.57
N ASP A 247 -7.19 -20.93 -1.04
CA ASP A 247 -8.26 -21.69 -0.40
C ASP A 247 -8.22 -21.44 1.11
N LYS A 248 -9.17 -20.63 1.60
CA LYS A 248 -9.27 -20.29 3.02
C LYS A 248 -9.57 -21.50 3.90
N ALA A 249 -10.31 -22.49 3.40
CA ALA A 249 -10.71 -23.67 4.18
C ALA A 249 -9.52 -24.62 4.40
N LYS A 250 -8.66 -24.76 3.39
CA LYS A 250 -7.46 -25.60 3.47
C LYS A 250 -6.21 -24.84 3.96
N ASN A 251 -6.26 -23.51 4.04
CA ASN A 251 -5.08 -22.66 4.23
C ASN A 251 -3.96 -23.00 3.23
N SER A 252 -4.32 -23.07 1.95
CA SER A 252 -3.37 -23.46 0.90
C SER A 252 -3.57 -22.68 -0.40
N TYR A 253 -2.52 -22.62 -1.22
CA TYR A 253 -2.57 -22.07 -2.56
C TYR A 253 -2.62 -23.12 -3.64
N SER A 254 -3.40 -22.82 -4.67
CA SER A 254 -3.19 -23.38 -6.00
C SER A 254 -2.44 -22.37 -6.86
N LEU A 255 -1.24 -22.76 -7.31
CA LEU A 255 -0.41 -21.98 -8.21
C LEU A 255 -0.66 -22.40 -9.66
N LEU A 256 -0.79 -21.40 -10.54
CA LEU A 256 -0.92 -21.58 -11.98
C LEU A 256 0.12 -20.71 -12.68
N PHE A 257 1.09 -21.33 -13.33
CA PHE A 257 2.03 -20.65 -14.22
C PHE A 257 1.46 -20.60 -15.64
N ASP A 258 1.28 -19.38 -16.14
CA ASP A 258 0.87 -19.10 -17.51
C ASP A 258 2.11 -18.83 -18.35
N ILE A 259 2.31 -19.64 -19.39
CA ILE A 259 3.51 -19.64 -20.23
C ILE A 259 3.10 -19.37 -21.66
N ASP A 260 3.53 -18.23 -22.18
CA ASP A 260 3.59 -17.99 -23.62
C ASP A 260 5.00 -18.33 -24.09
N GLU A 261 5.17 -19.52 -24.67
CA GLU A 261 6.48 -20.01 -25.14
C GLU A 261 7.06 -19.09 -26.22
N GLY A 262 6.21 -18.45 -27.03
CA GLY A 262 6.63 -17.76 -28.25
C GLY A 262 7.21 -18.71 -29.30
N ARG A 263 7.98 -18.15 -30.24
CA ARG A 263 8.64 -18.92 -31.31
C ARG A 263 10.09 -19.20 -30.94
N MET A 264 10.62 -20.31 -31.43
CA MET A 264 12.06 -20.55 -31.40
C MET A 264 12.78 -19.62 -32.37
N TYR A 265 13.85 -19.00 -31.90
CA TYR A 265 14.72 -18.16 -32.70
C TYR A 265 15.96 -18.95 -33.14
N ARG A 266 16.45 -18.61 -34.33
CA ARG A 266 17.72 -19.10 -34.86
C ARG A 266 18.68 -17.93 -34.99
N VAL A 267 19.96 -18.22 -34.84
CA VAL A 267 21.03 -17.24 -35.02
C VAL A 267 21.03 -16.77 -36.47
N GLY A 268 20.94 -15.45 -36.67
CA GLY A 268 21.04 -14.83 -37.99
C GLY A 268 22.49 -14.68 -38.44
N ASN A 269 22.73 -13.74 -39.35
CA ASN A 269 24.09 -13.40 -39.75
C ASN A 269 24.86 -12.77 -38.57
N ILE A 270 26.05 -13.31 -38.29
CA ILE A 270 26.92 -12.83 -37.23
C ILE A 270 27.91 -11.83 -37.86
N ALA A 271 27.90 -10.59 -37.38
CA ALA A 271 28.85 -9.56 -37.77
C ALA A 271 29.66 -9.15 -36.53
N ILE A 272 30.99 -9.19 -36.64
CA ILE A 272 31.90 -8.72 -35.60
C ILE A 272 32.41 -7.35 -36.05
N GLN A 273 32.30 -6.35 -35.18
CA GLN A 273 32.88 -5.02 -35.38
C GLN A 273 33.85 -4.74 -34.24
N SER A 274 35.11 -4.51 -34.58
CA SER A 274 36.16 -4.14 -33.62
C SER A 274 36.61 -2.70 -33.88
N THR A 275 36.69 -1.90 -32.82
CA THR A 275 37.28 -0.56 -32.86
C THR A 275 38.80 -0.59 -32.67
N LEU A 276 39.36 -1.74 -32.26
CA LEU A 276 40.79 -1.93 -32.02
C LEU A 276 41.46 -2.53 -33.25
N ARG A 277 42.42 -1.79 -33.82
CA ARG A 277 43.12 -2.12 -35.07
C ARG A 277 43.94 -3.42 -34.99
N GLU A 278 44.34 -3.81 -33.78
CA GLU A 278 45.13 -5.02 -33.51
C GLU A 278 44.29 -6.32 -33.48
N PHE A 279 42.98 -6.18 -33.26
CA PHE A 279 42.00 -7.26 -33.26
C PHE A 279 41.14 -7.18 -34.52
N ALA A 280 41.73 -7.53 -35.66
CA ALA A 280 40.99 -7.69 -36.91
C ALA A 280 39.99 -8.86 -36.80
N ASN A 281 38.83 -8.71 -37.45
CA ASN A 281 37.69 -9.65 -37.38
C ASN A 281 38.07 -11.13 -37.59
N ASN A 282 39.09 -11.41 -38.40
CA ASN A 282 39.56 -12.76 -38.69
C ASN A 282 40.13 -13.53 -37.48
N LYS A 283 40.65 -12.83 -36.46
CA LYS A 283 41.15 -13.45 -35.22
C LYS A 283 40.06 -13.70 -34.19
N LEU A 284 38.94 -12.97 -34.28
CA LEU A 284 37.82 -13.04 -33.34
C LEU A 284 36.75 -14.05 -33.78
N PHE A 285 36.56 -14.25 -35.09
CA PHE A 285 35.59 -15.22 -35.63
C PHE A 285 35.76 -16.66 -35.11
N PRO A 286 36.99 -17.21 -34.96
CA PRO A 286 37.20 -18.54 -34.38
C PRO A 286 36.75 -18.68 -32.92
N LEU A 287 36.63 -17.58 -32.18
CA LEU A 287 36.21 -17.57 -30.77
C LEU A 287 34.68 -17.61 -30.63
N VAL A 288 33.93 -17.29 -31.71
CA VAL A 288 32.47 -17.35 -31.73
C VAL A 288 32.02 -18.81 -31.85
N LYS A 289 31.29 -19.29 -30.84
CA LYS A 289 30.81 -20.68 -30.76
C LYS A 289 29.50 -20.94 -31.51
N THR A 290 28.87 -19.92 -32.07
CA THR A 290 27.59 -20.01 -32.80
C THR A 290 27.77 -19.82 -34.31
N ARG A 291 26.90 -20.44 -35.09
CA ARG A 291 26.84 -20.28 -36.55
C ARG A 291 25.45 -19.79 -36.99
N PRO A 292 25.36 -19.05 -38.11
CA PRO A 292 24.07 -18.74 -38.72
C PRO A 292 23.25 -20.02 -38.95
N GLY A 293 21.99 -20.00 -38.52
CA GLY A 293 21.07 -21.13 -38.62
C GLY A 293 21.00 -22.03 -37.37
N ASP A 294 21.97 -21.93 -36.45
CA ASP A 294 21.91 -22.63 -35.16
C ASP A 294 20.69 -22.17 -34.35
N LEU A 295 20.15 -23.04 -33.49
CA LEU A 295 19.18 -22.61 -32.48
C LEU A 295 19.84 -21.57 -31.58
N TYR A 296 19.10 -20.51 -31.28
CA TYR A 296 19.56 -19.49 -30.36
C TYR A 296 19.88 -20.14 -29.00
N ASP A 297 21.14 -20.04 -28.58
CA ASP A 297 21.59 -20.43 -27.25
C ASP A 297 22.38 -19.26 -26.66
N PRO A 298 21.83 -18.53 -25.70
CA PRO A 298 22.44 -17.33 -25.14
C PRO A 298 23.81 -17.65 -24.50
N ARG A 299 23.99 -18.85 -23.94
CA ARG A 299 25.26 -19.25 -23.32
C ARG A 299 26.40 -19.35 -24.33
N LYS A 300 26.08 -19.72 -25.57
CA LYS A 300 27.06 -19.77 -26.66
C LYS A 300 27.41 -18.38 -27.21
N ILE A 301 26.68 -17.34 -26.81
CA ILE A 301 26.90 -15.94 -27.19
C ILE A 301 27.61 -15.19 -26.04
N GLU A 302 27.18 -15.41 -24.80
CA GLU A 302 27.71 -14.74 -23.61
C GLU A 302 29.12 -15.25 -23.24
N GLU A 303 29.37 -16.56 -23.22
CA GLU A 303 30.70 -17.11 -22.88
C GLU A 303 31.83 -16.60 -23.79
N PRO A 304 31.68 -16.56 -25.12
CA PRO A 304 32.70 -15.94 -25.99
C PRO A 304 32.87 -14.45 -25.72
N THR A 305 31.78 -13.72 -25.46
CA THR A 305 31.82 -12.27 -25.24
C THR A 305 32.65 -11.94 -23.99
N GLU A 306 32.46 -12.67 -22.89
CA GLU A 306 33.28 -12.49 -21.68
C GLU A 306 34.76 -12.85 -21.92
N ASN A 307 35.04 -13.93 -22.65
CA ASN A 307 36.42 -14.35 -22.95
C ASN A 307 37.13 -13.42 -23.93
N ILE A 308 36.40 -12.77 -24.84
CA ILE A 308 36.94 -11.75 -25.77
C ILE A 308 37.13 -10.41 -25.05
N SER A 309 36.36 -10.14 -23.99
CA SER A 309 36.47 -8.89 -23.20
C SER A 309 37.63 -8.85 -22.20
N LYS A 310 38.21 -10.01 -21.86
CA LYS A 310 39.38 -10.16 -20.99
C LYS A 310 40.67 -10.13 -21.80
#